data_AF-A0A358HRB4-F1
#
_entry.id   AF-A0A358HRB4-F1
#
_cell.length_a   1.000
_cell.length_b   1.000
_cell.length_c   1.000
_cell.angle_alpha   90.00
_cell.angle_beta   90.00
_cell.angle_gamma   90.00
#
_symmetry.space_group_name_H-M   'P 1'
#
loop_
_entity.id
_entity.type
_entity.pdbx_description
1 polymer ?
#
loop_
_entity_poly.entity_id
_entity_poly.type
_entity_poly.pdbx_seq_one_letter_code
_entity_poly.pdbx_strand_id
1 'polypeptide(L)' 'MDLNKIPVGKDVPWDVNVVIEIPQGGPVKYEVDKDSGAVFVDRFLHTS' A
#
# COMPACT_ATOMS: atom_id res chain seq x y z
N MET A 1 -9.37 6.21 2.65
CA MET A 1 -8.39 6.40 3.74
C MET A 1 -7.73 7.76 3.52
N ASP A 2 -7.59 8.62 4.52
CA ASP A 2 -6.90 9.90 4.30
C ASP A 2 -5.40 9.73 4.55
N LEU A 3 -4.65 9.48 3.47
CA LEU A 3 -3.21 9.19 3.52
C LEU A 3 -2.41 10.35 4.11
N ASN A 4 -2.89 11.60 3.96
CA ASN A 4 -2.20 12.79 4.47
C ASN A 4 -2.21 12.86 6.00
N LYS A 5 -3.07 12.09 6.67
CA LYS A 5 -3.12 11.99 8.14
C LYS A 5 -2.17 10.94 8.71
N ILE A 6 -1.51 10.17 7.86
CA ILE A 6 -0.54 9.15 8.27
C ILE A 6 0.85 9.80 8.26
N PRO A 7 1.51 9.96 9.42
CA PRO A 7 2.87 10.49 9.45
C PRO A 7 3.84 9.49 8.81
N VAL A 8 4.97 9.97 8.30
CA VAL A 8 6.00 9.12 7.67
C VAL A 8 6.52 8.03 8.62
N GLY A 9 6.59 8.30 9.92
CA GLY A 9 7.08 7.38 10.94
C GLY A 9 7.20 8.06 12.29
N LYS A 10 7.46 7.29 13.34
CA LYS A 10 7.67 7.84 14.70
C LYS A 10 9.11 8.33 14.92
N ASP A 11 10.08 7.66 14.31
CA ASP A 11 11.53 7.92 14.48
C ASP A 11 12.27 7.65 13.15
N VAL A 12 12.07 8.54 12.18
CA VAL A 12 12.64 8.38 10.82
C VAL A 12 14.16 8.65 10.85
N PRO A 13 15.01 7.79 10.24
CA PRO A 13 14.69 6.70 9.32
C PRO A 13 14.57 5.30 9.93
N TRP A 14 14.62 5.16 11.26
CA TRP A 14 14.65 3.88 11.96
C TRP A 14 13.27 3.22 12.11
N ASP A 15 12.22 4.03 12.19
CA ASP A 15 10.81 3.64 12.29
C ASP A 15 9.99 4.44 11.26
N VAL A 16 9.38 3.73 10.30
CA VAL A 16 8.57 4.29 9.22
C VAL A 16 7.23 3.55 9.11
N ASN A 17 6.16 4.30 8.85
CA ASN A 17 4.87 3.74 8.49
C ASN A 17 4.87 3.35 7.02
N VAL A 18 4.35 2.16 6.72
CA VAL A 18 4.26 1.64 5.35
C VAL A 18 2.82 1.24 5.05
N VAL A 19 2.32 1.65 3.90
CA VAL A 19 1.02 1.19 3.39
C VAL A 19 1.25 -0.08 2.60
N ILE A 20 0.70 -1.19 3.07
CA ILE A 20 0.86 -2.50 2.42
C ILE A 20 -0.14 -2.63 1.27
N GLU A 21 0.36 -2.61 0.04
CA GLU A 21 -0.47 -2.79 -1.16
C GLU A 21 -0.62 -4.27 -1.54
N ILE A 22 0.42 -5.08 -1.34
CA ILE A 22 0.41 -6.50 -1.72
C ILE A 22 0.86 -7.33 -0.51
N PRO A 23 -0.04 -8.16 0.06
CA PRO A 23 0.35 -9.08 1.12
C PRO A 23 1.29 -10.15 0.56
N GLN A 24 2.18 -10.67 1.42
CA GLN A 24 3.11 -11.73 1.04
C GLN A 24 2.36 -12.93 0.43
N GLY A 25 2.78 -13.36 -0.76
CA GLY A 25 2.17 -14.49 -1.48
C GLY A 25 0.83 -14.19 -2.15
N GLY A 26 0.38 -12.93 -2.17
CA GLY A 26 -0.85 -12.53 -2.85
C GLY A 26 -0.73 -12.65 -4.38
N PRO A 27 -1.66 -13.32 -5.07
CA PRO A 27 -1.66 -13.43 -6.54
C PRO A 27 -2.25 -12.19 -7.23
N VAL A 28 -2.69 -11.19 -6.45
CA VAL A 28 -3.33 -9.98 -6.94
C VAL A 28 -2.45 -8.81 -6.60
N LYS A 29 -2.08 -8.04 -7.62
CA LYS A 29 -1.43 -6.74 -7.46
C LYS A 29 -2.52 -5.70 -7.22
N TYR A 30 -2.51 -5.11 -6.03
CA TYR A 30 -3.31 -3.95 -5.72
C TYR A 30 -2.46 -2.68 -5.76
N GLU A 31 -3.12 -1.54 -5.91
CA GLU A 31 -2.52 -0.21 -5.82
C GLU A 31 -3.45 0.73 -5.05
N VAL A 32 -2.87 1.63 -4.27
CA VAL A 32 -3.62 2.70 -3.59
C VAL A 32 -3.77 3.88 -4.55
N ASP A 33 -5.02 4.24 -4.82
CA ASP A 33 -5.32 5.50 -5.50
C ASP A 33 -5.17 6.67 -4.51
N LYS A 34 -4.34 7.64 -4.85
CA LYS A 34 -3.96 8.73 -3.92
C LYS A 34 -5.08 9.74 -3.70
N ASP A 35 -5.94 9.94 -4.70
CA ASP A 35 -7.01 10.94 -4.65
C ASP A 35 -8.18 10.45 -3.82
N SER A 36 -8.61 9.20 -4.03
CA SER A 36 -9.70 8.58 -3.26
C SER A 36 -9.23 7.94 -1.95
N GLY A 37 -7.96 7.56 -1.85
CA GLY A 37 -7.41 6.78 -0.75
C GLY A 37 -8.03 5.38 -0.65
N ALA A 38 -8.53 4.84 -1.76
CA ALA A 38 -9.04 3.48 -1.88
C ALA A 38 -8.00 2.56 -2.54
N VAL A 39 -8.17 1.25 -2.36
CA VAL A 39 -7.32 0.23 -2.95
C VAL A 39 -8.02 -0.35 -4.17
N PHE A 40 -7.33 -0.37 -5.30
CA PHE A 40 -7.82 -0.92 -6.57
C PHE A 40 -7.01 -2.14 -6.97
N VAL A 41 -7.64 -3.05 -7.72
CA VAL A 41 -6.94 -4.14 -8.39
C VAL A 41 -6.28 -3.58 -9.65
N ASP A 42 -4.94 -3.59 -9.70
CA ASP A 42 -4.19 -3.31 -10.93
C ASP A 42 -4.29 -4.53 -11.85
N ARG A 43 -3.87 -5.70 -11.34
CA ARG A 43 -3.91 -6.95 -12.12
C ARG A 43 -3.84 -8.21 -11.28
N PHE A 44 -4.23 -9.31 -11.91
CA PHE A 44 -3.90 -10.66 -11.46
C PHE A 44 -2.52 -11.06 -12.00
N LEU A 45 -1.71 -11.72 -11.18
CA LEU A 45 -0.44 -12.27 -11.61
C LEU A 45 -0.69 -13.44 -12.56
N HIS A 46 0.06 -13.48 -13.67
CA HIS A 46 -0.10 -14.49 -14.73
C HIS A 46 0.76 -15.74 -14.51
N THR A 47 1.52 -15.79 -13.42
CA THR A 47 2.46 -16.86 -13.10
C THR A 47 2.38 -17.21 -11.61
N SER A 48 2.58 -18.50 -11.31
CA SER A 48 2.59 -19.07 -9.96
C SER A 48 3.99 -19.14 -9.38
#